data_AF-A0A7Y1UWE4-F1
#
_entry.id   AF-A0A7Y1UWE4-F1
#
_cell.length_a   1.000
_cell.length_b   1.000
_cell.length_c   1.000
_cell.angle_alpha   90.00
_cell.angle_beta   90.00
_cell.angle_gamma   90.00
#
_symmetry.space_group_name_H-M   'P 1'
#
loop_
_entity.id
_entity.type
_entity.pdbx_description
1 polymer ?
#
loop_
_entity_poly.entity_id
_entity_poly.type
_entity_poly.pdbx_seq_one_letter_code
_entity_poly.pdbx_strand_id
1 'polypeptide(L)'
;DRWTDPGFTRLPLEDVEPHWTMATPLRRDFERRLALVELDALAALMLGLTAEQLCAMYRTQFAVLRKYEYAMAFDAEGRKICKHHQSAGFRQSQLQDQAKAGDLPAEWKSIWKLYEQYEDDPDSVDWMGHYTPPFHRPNREIEMTRAYNDFQHRLDAGEYE
;
A
#
# COMPACT_ATOMS: atom_id res chain seq x y z
N ASP A 1 8.06 3.07 -13.98
CA ASP A 1 6.94 3.24 -13.01
C ASP A 1 5.54 3.51 -13.58
N ARG A 2 5.29 3.19 -14.86
CA ARG A 2 4.08 3.63 -15.60
C ARG A 2 2.79 2.90 -15.22
N TRP A 3 2.90 1.77 -14.51
CA TRP A 3 1.75 0.97 -14.10
C TRP A 3 0.97 1.55 -12.91
N THR A 4 1.54 2.47 -12.12
CA THR A 4 0.85 3.02 -10.93
C THR A 4 -0.04 4.22 -11.26
N ASP A 5 -0.97 4.54 -10.36
CA ASP A 5 -1.78 5.75 -10.45
C ASP A 5 -0.89 7.02 -10.35
N PRO A 6 -0.91 7.93 -11.34
CA PRO A 6 -0.13 9.17 -11.32
C PRO A 6 -0.61 10.18 -10.25
N GLY A 7 -1.81 10.00 -9.69
CA GLY A 7 -2.32 10.84 -8.60
C GLY A 7 -1.55 10.68 -7.28
N PHE A 8 -0.69 9.65 -7.18
CA PHE A 8 0.13 9.43 -6.01
C PHE A 8 1.59 9.82 -6.29
N THR A 9 2.04 10.96 -5.74
CA THR A 9 3.45 11.36 -5.86
C THR A 9 4.32 10.32 -5.16
N ARG A 10 5.20 9.61 -5.87
CA ARG A 10 6.10 8.59 -5.32
C ARG A 10 7.53 8.78 -5.81
N LEU A 11 8.48 8.26 -5.04
CA LEU A 11 9.82 8.06 -5.58
C LEU A 11 9.73 6.99 -6.68
N PRO A 12 10.27 7.24 -7.88
CA PRO A 12 10.36 6.21 -8.91
C PRO A 12 11.18 5.03 -8.38
N LEU A 13 10.67 3.81 -8.51
CA LEU A 13 11.40 2.58 -8.18
C LEU A 13 12.55 2.34 -9.16
N GLU A 14 12.50 2.92 -10.36
CA GLU A 14 13.51 2.77 -11.40
C GLU A 14 14.71 3.73 -11.27
N ASP A 15 14.66 4.70 -10.34
CA ASP A 15 15.69 5.74 -10.17
C ASP A 15 16.63 5.44 -8.98
N VAL A 16 17.27 4.27 -9.02
CA VAL A 16 18.19 3.83 -7.96
C VAL A 16 19.62 4.26 -8.27
N GLU A 17 20.17 5.16 -7.46
CA GLU A 17 21.58 5.58 -7.57
C GLU A 17 22.56 4.60 -6.90
N PRO A 18 23.85 4.56 -7.33
CA PRO A 18 24.88 3.74 -6.69
C PRO A 18 25.19 4.14 -5.23
N HIS A 19 24.80 5.35 -4.83
CA HIS A 19 25.06 5.89 -3.50
C HIS A 19 23.79 5.87 -2.65
N TRP A 20 23.92 5.37 -1.42
CA TRP A 20 22.83 5.42 -0.46
C TRP A 20 22.63 6.86 0.06
N THR A 21 21.48 7.44 -0.25
CA THR A 21 21.10 8.78 0.20
C THR A 21 19.81 8.73 1.02
N MET A 22 19.38 9.89 1.55
CA MET A 22 18.11 9.99 2.25
C MET A 22 16.89 9.76 1.33
N ALA A 23 17.07 9.84 0.01
CA ALA A 23 16.05 9.55 -0.98
C ALA A 23 15.99 8.07 -1.39
N THR A 24 17.02 7.26 -1.11
CA THR A 24 17.07 5.84 -1.52
C THR A 24 15.96 4.96 -0.92
N PRO A 25 15.63 5.02 0.39
CA PRO A 25 14.65 4.10 0.97
C PRO A 25 13.20 4.57 0.74
N LEU A 26 12.31 3.60 0.46
CA LEU A 26 10.86 3.82 0.42
C LEU A 26 10.32 4.11 1.83
N ARG A 27 9.95 5.38 2.09
CA ARG A 27 9.60 5.85 3.44
C ARG A 27 8.13 5.73 3.75
N ARG A 28 7.27 5.82 2.75
CA ARG A 28 5.82 5.71 2.94
C ARG A 28 5.38 4.27 2.94
N ASP A 29 4.35 3.97 3.73
CA ASP A 29 3.81 2.61 3.79
C ASP A 29 3.27 2.20 2.41
N PHE A 30 2.66 3.14 1.69
CA PHE A 30 2.11 2.86 0.37
C PHE A 30 3.20 2.56 -0.67
N GLU A 31 4.31 3.30 -0.67
CA GLU A 31 5.45 3.06 -1.56
C GLU A 31 6.03 1.66 -1.35
N ARG A 32 6.25 1.26 -0.09
CA ARG A 32 6.71 -0.10 0.23
C ARG A 32 5.74 -1.16 -0.26
N ARG A 33 4.44 -0.91 -0.15
CA ARG A 33 3.41 -1.84 -0.66
C ARG A 33 3.44 -1.94 -2.18
N LEU A 34 3.54 -0.82 -2.89
CA LEU A 34 3.64 -0.83 -4.36
C LEU A 34 4.89 -1.60 -4.82
N ALA A 35 6.02 -1.43 -4.15
CA ALA A 35 7.21 -2.23 -4.43
C ALA A 35 6.98 -3.73 -4.25
N LEU A 36 6.20 -4.16 -3.24
CA LEU A 36 5.84 -5.57 -3.10
C LEU A 36 4.96 -6.09 -4.24
N VAL A 37 4.08 -5.25 -4.80
CA VAL A 37 3.27 -5.62 -5.99
C VAL A 37 4.17 -5.77 -7.22
N GLU A 38 5.09 -4.82 -7.40
CA GLU A 38 6.05 -4.81 -8.50
C GLU A 38 6.95 -6.05 -8.47
N LEU A 39 7.51 -6.37 -7.30
CA LEU A 39 8.34 -7.57 -7.11
C LEU A 39 7.58 -8.85 -7.45
N ASP A 40 6.32 -8.97 -7.04
CA ASP A 40 5.48 -10.13 -7.35
C ASP A 40 5.24 -10.27 -8.87
N ALA A 41 4.96 -9.15 -9.56
CA ALA A 41 4.76 -9.14 -11.01
C ALA A 41 6.04 -9.48 -11.78
N LEU A 42 7.19 -8.93 -11.38
CA LEU A 42 8.49 -9.24 -11.96
C LEU A 42 8.85 -10.72 -11.74
N ALA A 43 8.66 -11.23 -10.53
CA ALA A 43 8.92 -12.64 -10.22
C ALA A 43 8.01 -13.57 -11.05
N ALA A 44 6.73 -13.21 -11.24
CA ALA A 44 5.82 -13.97 -12.10
C ALA A 44 6.33 -14.03 -13.55
N LEU A 45 6.78 -12.92 -14.11
CA LEU A 45 7.36 -12.88 -15.46
C LEU A 45 8.62 -13.74 -15.58
N MET A 46 9.55 -13.60 -14.62
CA MET A 46 10.78 -14.41 -14.60
C MET A 46 10.52 -15.91 -14.51
N LEU A 47 9.43 -16.32 -13.87
CA LEU A 47 9.02 -17.72 -13.70
C LEU A 47 8.08 -18.21 -14.82
N GLY A 48 7.74 -17.38 -15.80
CA GLY A 48 6.83 -17.74 -16.89
C GLY A 48 5.38 -17.94 -16.44
N LEU A 49 4.96 -17.30 -15.34
CA LEU A 49 3.59 -17.32 -14.85
C LEU A 49 2.76 -16.22 -15.53
N THR A 50 1.48 -16.48 -15.76
CA THR A 50 0.53 -15.45 -16.22
C THR A 50 0.05 -14.56 -15.06
N ALA A 51 -0.47 -13.37 -15.36
CA ALA A 51 -1.12 -12.51 -14.37
C ALA A 51 -2.26 -13.24 -13.61
N GLU A 52 -3.01 -14.10 -14.31
CA GLU A 52 -4.09 -14.90 -13.72
C GLU A 52 -3.55 -15.94 -12.73
N GLN A 53 -2.44 -16.59 -13.06
CA GLN A 53 -1.75 -17.54 -12.17
C GLN A 53 -1.19 -16.82 -10.95
N LEU A 54 -0.59 -15.64 -11.12
CA LEU A 54 -0.13 -14.80 -10.01
C LEU A 54 -1.28 -14.44 -9.06
N CYS A 55 -2.42 -13.99 -9.61
CA CYS A 55 -3.60 -13.70 -8.79
C CYS A 55 -4.15 -14.97 -8.10
N ALA A 56 -4.13 -16.11 -8.78
CA ALA A 56 -4.54 -17.39 -8.18
C ALA A 56 -3.63 -17.80 -7.02
N MET A 57 -2.31 -17.61 -7.13
CA MET A 57 -1.37 -17.83 -6.04
C MET A 57 -1.65 -16.90 -4.86
N TYR A 58 -1.85 -15.60 -5.11
CA TYR A 58 -2.25 -14.65 -4.07
C TYR A 58 -3.51 -15.10 -3.32
N ARG A 59 -4.55 -15.54 -4.03
CA ARG A 59 -5.80 -16.00 -3.42
C ARG A 59 -5.64 -17.27 -2.58
N THR A 60 -4.79 -18.21 -3.01
CA THR A 60 -4.72 -19.56 -2.44
C THR A 60 -3.62 -19.72 -1.39
N GLN A 61 -2.43 -19.16 -1.65
CA GLN A 61 -1.25 -19.35 -0.81
C GLN A 61 -1.10 -18.27 0.26
N PHE A 62 -1.68 -17.08 0.03
CA PHE A 62 -1.47 -15.90 0.87
C PHE A 62 -2.75 -15.43 1.59
N ALA A 63 -3.58 -16.38 2.04
CA ALA A 63 -4.87 -16.08 2.68
C ALA A 63 -4.77 -15.10 3.88
N VAL A 64 -3.71 -15.20 4.68
CA VAL A 64 -3.46 -14.29 5.83
C VAL A 64 -3.11 -12.88 5.36
N LEU A 65 -2.21 -12.74 4.40
CA LEU A 65 -1.87 -11.45 3.82
C LEU A 65 -3.10 -10.81 3.18
N ARG A 66 -3.87 -11.59 2.41
CA ARG A 66 -5.09 -11.15 1.76
C ARG A 66 -6.13 -10.64 2.76
N LYS A 67 -6.32 -11.34 3.88
CA LYS A 67 -7.16 -10.87 4.99
C LYS A 67 -6.71 -9.50 5.51
N TYR A 68 -5.41 -9.27 5.65
CA TYR A 68 -4.89 -7.98 6.12
C TYR A 68 -5.03 -6.87 5.09
N GLU A 69 -4.77 -7.14 3.81
CA GLU A 69 -4.90 -6.14 2.75
C GLU A 69 -6.36 -5.72 2.50
N TYR A 70 -7.34 -6.60 2.69
CA TYR A 70 -8.76 -6.22 2.61
C TYR A 70 -9.21 -5.25 3.71
N ALA A 71 -8.48 -5.23 4.83
CA ALA A 71 -8.78 -4.39 5.98
C ALA A 71 -7.65 -3.38 6.23
N MET A 72 -7.21 -2.73 5.15
CA MET A 72 -6.25 -1.63 5.15
C MET A 72 -6.69 -0.50 4.21
N ALA A 73 -6.20 0.69 4.48
CA ALA A 73 -6.32 1.86 3.62
C ALA A 73 -5.08 2.74 3.77
N PHE A 74 -4.84 3.60 2.78
CA PHE A 74 -3.75 4.57 2.77
C PHE A 74 -4.31 5.96 2.61
N ASP A 75 -3.78 6.92 3.34
CA ASP A 75 -4.14 8.32 3.15
C ASP A 75 -3.41 8.94 1.94
N ALA A 76 -3.70 10.19 1.62
CA ALA A 76 -3.08 10.90 0.49
C ALA A 76 -1.55 11.06 0.61
N GLU A 77 -1.01 10.96 1.82
CA GLU A 77 0.44 10.98 2.08
C GLU A 77 1.04 9.56 2.16
N GLY A 78 0.26 8.51 1.97
CA GLY A 78 0.72 7.12 1.90
C GLY A 78 0.97 6.49 3.26
N ARG A 79 0.39 7.07 4.31
CA ARG A 79 0.37 6.53 5.66
C ARG A 79 -0.72 5.49 5.76
N LYS A 80 -0.40 4.33 6.33
CA LYS A 80 -1.34 3.21 6.45
C LYS A 80 -2.27 3.35 7.67
N ILE A 81 -3.52 2.93 7.49
CA ILE A 81 -4.47 2.55 8.54
C ILE A 81 -4.90 1.11 8.29
N CYS A 82 -5.02 0.30 9.33
CA CYS A 82 -5.48 -1.09 9.22
C CYS A 82 -6.28 -1.57 10.43
N LYS A 83 -7.11 -2.60 10.21
CA LYS A 83 -7.93 -3.22 11.26
C LYS A 83 -7.15 -4.14 12.19
N HIS A 84 -6.19 -4.87 11.63
CA HIS A 84 -5.49 -5.96 12.31
C HIS A 84 -4.19 -5.46 12.92
N HIS A 85 -4.02 -5.61 14.24
CA HIS A 85 -2.83 -5.12 14.94
C HIS A 85 -1.53 -5.76 14.43
N GLN A 86 -1.59 -6.97 13.86
CA GLN A 86 -0.44 -7.63 13.21
C GLN A 86 0.06 -6.88 11.98
N SER A 87 -0.80 -6.07 11.36
CA SER A 87 -0.46 -5.24 10.19
C SER A 87 -0.25 -3.76 10.59
N ALA A 88 -0.47 -3.38 11.85
CA ALA A 88 -0.35 -1.99 12.27
C ALA A 88 1.11 -1.51 12.20
N GLY A 89 1.31 -0.35 11.56
CA GLY A 89 2.60 0.32 11.54
C GLY A 89 2.86 1.12 12.82
N PHE A 90 4.10 1.57 13.01
CA PHE A 90 4.52 2.33 14.19
C PHE A 90 3.61 3.52 14.51
N ARG A 91 3.27 4.33 13.50
CA ARG A 91 2.41 5.53 13.67
C ARG A 91 1.03 5.17 14.22
N GLN A 92 0.35 4.19 13.61
CA GLN A 92 -0.98 3.79 14.06
C GLN A 92 -0.95 3.30 15.51
N SER A 93 0.02 2.45 15.86
CA SER A 93 0.21 1.94 17.22
C SER A 93 0.48 3.07 18.22
N GLN A 94 1.37 4.02 17.87
CA GLN A 94 1.71 5.17 18.72
C GLN A 94 0.48 6.03 19.03
N LEU A 95 -0.32 6.36 18.03
CA LEU A 95 -1.55 7.16 18.19
C LEU A 95 -2.59 6.44 19.05
N GLN A 96 -2.73 5.12 18.86
CA GLN A 96 -3.61 4.30 19.70
C GLN A 96 -3.14 4.24 21.15
N ASP A 97 -1.82 4.21 21.39
CA ASP A 97 -1.26 4.21 22.73
C ASP A 97 -1.40 5.58 23.43
N GLN A 98 -1.23 6.69 22.70
CA GLN A 98 -1.55 8.03 23.17
C GLN A 98 -3.03 8.16 23.58
N ALA A 99 -3.94 7.60 22.78
CA ALA A 99 -5.37 7.56 23.11
C ALA A 99 -5.67 6.68 24.35
N LYS A 100 -4.87 5.64 24.61
CA LYS A 100 -4.96 4.84 25.85
C LYS A 100 -4.43 5.60 27.07
N ALA A 101 -3.37 6.39 26.88
CA ALA A 101 -2.78 7.23 27.92
C ALA A 101 -3.64 8.45 28.28
N GLY A 102 -4.56 8.84 27.38
CA GLY A 102 -5.45 9.99 27.56
C GLY A 102 -4.96 11.26 26.86
N ASP A 103 -3.89 11.19 26.06
CA ASP A 103 -3.32 12.31 25.31
C ASP A 103 -4.11 12.62 24.03
N LEU A 104 -4.86 11.64 23.52
CA LEU A 104 -5.76 11.76 22.37
C LEU A 104 -7.20 11.33 22.73
N PRO A 105 -8.21 11.77 21.96
CA PRO A 105 -9.60 11.37 22.18
C PRO A 105 -9.78 9.85 22.17
N ALA A 106 -10.73 9.34 22.96
CA ALA A 106 -10.86 7.90 23.21
C ALA A 106 -11.18 7.07 21.95
N GLU A 107 -11.81 7.67 20.95
CA GLU A 107 -12.10 7.10 19.65
C GLU A 107 -10.84 6.71 18.87
N TRP A 108 -9.71 7.42 19.08
CA TRP A 108 -8.42 7.10 18.46
C TRP A 108 -7.82 5.77 18.94
N LYS A 109 -8.35 5.15 20.00
CA LYS A 109 -8.01 3.77 20.38
C LYS A 109 -8.32 2.79 19.23
N SER A 110 -9.25 3.13 18.34
CA SER A 110 -9.61 2.34 17.17
C SER A 110 -9.65 3.21 15.91
N ILE A 111 -8.47 3.56 15.39
CA ILE A 111 -8.32 4.32 14.14
C ILE A 111 -9.03 3.65 12.95
N TRP A 112 -9.10 2.32 12.90
CA TRP A 112 -9.87 1.63 11.85
C TRP A 112 -11.38 1.93 11.92
N LYS A 113 -11.96 2.12 13.11
CA LYS A 113 -13.38 2.52 13.22
C LYS A 113 -13.61 3.95 12.76
N LEU A 114 -12.65 4.85 13.00
CA LEU A 114 -12.67 6.20 12.43
C LEU A 114 -12.62 6.13 10.91
N TYR A 115 -11.76 5.27 10.36
CA TYR A 115 -11.73 5.04 8.91
C TYR A 115 -13.07 4.50 8.37
N GLU A 116 -13.69 3.52 9.04
CA GLU A 116 -15.02 3.00 8.67
C GLU A 116 -16.08 4.12 8.67
N GLN A 117 -16.06 5.04 9.64
CA GLN A 117 -16.95 6.22 9.68
C GLN A 117 -16.68 7.19 8.52
N TYR A 118 -15.41 7.49 8.24
CA TYR A 118 -15.01 8.32 7.12
C TYR A 118 -15.46 7.74 5.76
N GLU A 119 -15.47 6.42 5.61
CA GLU A 119 -15.97 5.80 4.38
C GLU A 119 -17.48 5.99 4.17
N ASP A 120 -18.25 6.00 5.26
CA ASP A 120 -19.69 6.25 5.22
C ASP A 120 -19.99 7.75 4.99
N ASP A 121 -19.21 8.62 5.62
CA ASP A 121 -19.31 10.08 5.53
C ASP A 121 -17.90 10.74 5.60
N PRO A 122 -17.37 11.26 4.48
CA PRO A 122 -16.02 11.85 4.43
C PRO A 122 -15.76 13.02 5.38
N ASP A 123 -16.82 13.71 5.83
CA ASP A 123 -16.72 14.85 6.74
C ASP A 123 -16.91 14.45 8.22
N SER A 124 -17.11 13.16 8.52
CA SER A 124 -17.43 12.66 9.87
C SER A 124 -16.26 12.60 10.85
N VAL A 125 -15.02 12.68 10.36
CA VAL A 125 -13.80 12.48 11.18
C VAL A 125 -12.84 13.65 11.00
N ASP A 126 -12.53 14.31 12.12
CA ASP A 126 -11.36 15.20 12.22
C ASP A 126 -10.10 14.35 12.43
N TRP A 127 -9.24 14.29 11.41
CA TRP A 127 -7.98 13.55 11.45
C TRP A 127 -6.88 14.26 12.24
N MET A 128 -7.14 15.45 12.79
CA MET A 128 -6.24 16.19 13.69
C MET A 128 -4.81 16.37 13.13
N GLY A 129 -4.67 16.40 11.80
CA GLY A 129 -3.37 16.44 11.10
C GLY A 129 -2.54 15.15 11.17
N HIS A 130 -3.02 14.08 11.82
CA HIS A 130 -2.31 12.80 11.91
C HIS A 130 -2.40 11.99 10.60
N TYR A 131 -3.49 12.17 9.84
CA TYR A 131 -3.73 11.61 8.52
C TYR A 131 -4.33 12.67 7.58
N THR A 132 -4.14 12.50 6.27
CA THR A 132 -4.56 13.44 5.22
C THR A 132 -5.48 12.72 4.24
N PRO A 133 -6.81 12.94 4.27
CA PRO A 133 -7.72 12.41 3.25
C PRO A 133 -7.44 13.03 1.85
N PRO A 134 -7.92 12.43 0.75
CA PRO A 134 -8.76 11.24 0.71
C PRO A 134 -7.96 9.95 0.98
N PHE A 135 -8.66 8.93 1.48
CA PHE A 135 -8.09 7.60 1.64
C PHE A 135 -8.33 6.72 0.41
N HIS A 136 -7.39 5.82 0.16
CA HIS A 136 -7.39 4.86 -0.92
C HIS A 136 -7.36 3.43 -0.37
N ARG A 137 -8.33 2.62 -0.79
CA ARG A 137 -8.28 1.16 -0.61
C ARG A 137 -7.50 0.52 -1.76
N PRO A 138 -6.40 -0.18 -1.47
CA PRO A 138 -5.67 -0.86 -2.52
C PRO A 138 -6.41 -2.10 -3.03
N ASN A 139 -6.13 -2.49 -4.28
CA ASN A 139 -6.61 -3.75 -4.84
C ASN A 139 -5.45 -4.54 -5.46
N ARG A 140 -4.91 -5.48 -4.67
CA ARG A 140 -3.74 -6.30 -5.02
C ARG A 140 -3.86 -6.98 -6.37
N GLU A 141 -5.01 -7.57 -6.70
CA GLU A 141 -5.19 -8.35 -7.93
C GLU A 141 -5.20 -7.45 -9.18
N ILE A 142 -5.90 -6.31 -9.10
CA ILE A 142 -5.91 -5.31 -10.19
C ILE A 142 -4.51 -4.73 -10.38
N GLU A 143 -3.84 -4.38 -9.29
CA GLU A 143 -2.50 -3.78 -9.32
C GLU A 143 -1.45 -4.76 -9.86
N MET A 144 -1.45 -6.02 -9.39
CA MET A 144 -0.55 -7.07 -9.92
C MET A 144 -0.79 -7.30 -11.41
N THR A 145 -2.05 -7.37 -11.84
CA THR A 145 -2.38 -7.56 -13.26
C THR A 145 -1.91 -6.38 -14.10
N ARG A 146 -2.08 -5.15 -13.61
CA ARG A 146 -1.62 -3.95 -14.30
C ARG A 146 -0.09 -3.88 -14.39
N ALA A 147 0.60 -4.13 -13.27
CA ALA A 147 2.06 -4.18 -13.22
C ALA A 147 2.61 -5.25 -14.17
N TYR A 148 2.05 -6.45 -14.11
CA TYR A 148 2.42 -7.56 -14.98
C TYR A 148 2.29 -7.18 -16.46
N ASN A 149 1.14 -6.64 -16.87
CA ASN A 149 0.88 -6.29 -18.27
C ASN A 149 1.81 -5.18 -18.77
N ASP A 150 2.10 -4.18 -17.94
CA ASP A 150 3.08 -3.12 -18.27
C ASP A 150 4.48 -3.73 -18.50
N PHE A 151 4.94 -4.57 -17.58
CA PHE A 151 6.26 -5.18 -17.66
C PHE A 151 6.39 -6.17 -18.83
N GLN A 152 5.35 -6.98 -19.08
CA GLN A 152 5.32 -7.87 -20.24
C GLN A 152 5.41 -7.07 -21.54
N HIS A 153 4.61 -6.00 -21.67
CA HIS A 153 4.65 -5.15 -22.85
C HIS A 153 6.04 -4.54 -23.09
N ARG A 154 6.71 -4.07 -22.02
CA ARG A 154 8.05 -3.48 -22.11
C ARG A 154 9.11 -4.53 -22.49
N LEU A 155 8.97 -5.74 -21.97
CA LEU A 155 9.82 -6.87 -22.33
C LEU A 155 9.66 -7.24 -23.80
N ASP A 156 8.42 -7.36 -24.28
CA ASP A 156 8.11 -7.66 -25.68
C ASP A 156 8.57 -6.55 -26.64
N ALA A 157 8.59 -5.30 -26.16
CA ALA A 157 9.09 -4.14 -26.89
C ALA A 157 10.63 -4.00 -26.88
N GLY A 158 11.34 -4.87 -26.14
CA GLY A 158 12.81 -4.82 -26.04
C GLY A 158 13.35 -3.64 -25.23
N GLU A 159 12.58 -3.07 -24.30
CA GLU A 159 13.03 -1.93 -23.48
C GLU A 159 14.17 -2.27 -22.48
N TYR A 160 14.52 -3.55 -22.34
CA TYR A 160 15.52 -4.04 -21.39
C TYR A 160 16.78 -4.63 -22.07
N GLU A 161 16.90 -4.51 -23.39
CA GLU A 161 18.13 -4.83 -24.17
C GLU A 161 19.03 -3.59 -24.31
#